data_AF-A0A497IAF8-F1
#
_entry.id   AF-A0A497IAF8-F1
#
_cell.length_a   1.000
_cell.length_b   1.000
_cell.length_c   1.000
_cell.angle_alpha   90.00
_cell.angle_beta   90.00
_cell.angle_gamma   90.00
#
_symmetry.space_group_name_H-M   'P 1'
#
loop_
_entity.id
_entity.type
_entity.pdbx_description
1 polymer ?
#
loop_
_entity_poly.entity_id
_entity_poly.type
_entity_poly.pdbx_seq_one_letter_code
_entity_poly.pdbx_strand_id
1 'polypeptide(L)'
;MGVLVEDIVVPLVWVEDRPWYLREPYRFKRIEATLRLYPYLVVHYYVHDEMRLQGTGELLDSVTDEGYIVYDCYTGRRVGDKRLREALSNLSLEAVREFTFDCKSYRVEAVEPRISKSVLLQKAKLEIANRLTLKAKHKLSTGEVKTYSRRVRPEKVRIVRARLIKLPIWRVTYWTRGSFTYERIYLGTDGTVLKDDMEKCLFCKSSASSFPPFSLISKPKQTNYLCEACGAAICRDHAIRCSVCGKYFCPKHSIRCIECGEGFCINHAPQYICRVCGGVLCQNDYRICAVCGQAVCPRDSVACENCGRIVCKDHAIRGRKHLFKKIYFCSQRCKEEYYSR
;
A
#
# COMPACT_ATOMS: atom_id res chain seq x y z
N MET A 1 -19.97 -35.20 1.05
CA MET A 1 -19.01 -36.25 1.43
C MET A 1 -17.88 -35.58 2.20
N GLY A 2 -17.80 -35.85 3.50
CA GLY A 2 -16.80 -35.21 4.37
C GLY A 2 -15.40 -35.71 4.04
N VAL A 3 -14.47 -34.80 3.83
CA VAL A 3 -13.05 -35.12 3.74
C VAL A 3 -12.55 -35.22 5.18
N LEU A 4 -12.10 -36.40 5.61
CA LEU A 4 -11.34 -36.54 6.86
C LEU A 4 -9.96 -35.95 6.59
N VAL A 5 -9.57 -34.95 7.39
CA VAL A 5 -8.35 -34.18 7.17
C VAL A 5 -7.68 -33.95 8.50
N GLU A 6 -6.45 -34.46 8.63
CA GLU A 6 -5.58 -34.21 9.77
C GLU A 6 -5.38 -32.69 9.99
N ASP A 7 -5.67 -32.21 11.21
CA ASP A 7 -5.39 -30.88 11.76
C ASP A 7 -5.90 -29.66 10.93
N ILE A 8 -7.22 -29.39 10.95
CA ILE A 8 -7.84 -28.15 10.41
C ILE A 8 -8.00 -27.08 11.49
N VAL A 9 -7.52 -25.85 11.28
CA VAL A 9 -7.71 -24.76 12.26
C VAL A 9 -9.06 -24.06 12.07
N VAL A 10 -9.72 -23.69 13.18
CA VAL A 10 -10.97 -22.92 13.16
C VAL A 10 -10.75 -21.56 12.50
N PRO A 11 -11.52 -21.20 11.46
CA PRO A 11 -11.67 -19.82 11.06
C PRO A 11 -12.52 -19.11 12.13
N LEU A 12 -11.86 -18.48 13.11
CA LEU A 12 -12.54 -17.74 14.18
C LEU A 12 -12.99 -16.36 13.73
N VAL A 13 -12.38 -15.80 12.69
CA VAL A 13 -12.54 -14.38 12.37
C VAL A 13 -13.07 -14.19 10.97
N TRP A 14 -14.32 -13.73 10.93
CA TRP A 14 -14.93 -13.07 9.79
C TRP A 14 -14.78 -11.55 10.00
N VAL A 15 -13.88 -10.89 9.25
CA VAL A 15 -13.67 -9.43 9.39
C VAL A 15 -14.56 -8.72 8.39
N GLU A 16 -15.78 -8.38 8.81
CA GLU A 16 -16.66 -7.45 8.09
C GLU A 16 -16.31 -5.98 8.35
N ASP A 17 -15.39 -5.74 9.29
CA ASP A 17 -15.01 -4.41 9.70
C ASP A 17 -14.33 -3.62 8.59
N ARG A 18 -14.75 -2.35 8.52
CA ARG A 18 -14.08 -1.34 7.70
C ARG A 18 -12.59 -1.33 8.05
N PRO A 19 -11.69 -1.22 7.07
CA PRO A 19 -10.28 -1.05 7.35
C PRO A 19 -10.04 0.17 8.25
N TRP A 20 -9.27 -0.03 9.32
CA TRP A 20 -9.01 0.98 10.36
C TRP A 20 -8.37 2.27 9.84
N TYR A 21 -7.71 2.22 8.68
CA TYR A 21 -7.03 3.38 8.09
C TYR A 21 -7.97 4.35 7.36
N LEU A 22 -9.22 3.93 7.08
CA LEU A 22 -10.24 4.78 6.47
C LEU A 22 -10.92 5.66 7.52
N ARG A 23 -11.01 6.95 7.22
CA ARG A 23 -11.53 7.95 8.18
C ARG A 23 -13.04 8.13 8.13
N GLU A 24 -13.65 7.87 6.98
CA GLU A 24 -15.09 8.05 6.76
C GLU A 24 -15.82 6.69 6.74
N PRO A 25 -17.11 6.65 7.09
CA PRO A 25 -17.93 5.45 6.97
C PRO A 25 -18.32 5.24 5.50
N TYR A 26 -17.54 4.43 4.78
CA TYR A 26 -17.87 4.02 3.42
C TYR A 26 -18.77 2.78 3.42
N ARG A 27 -19.69 2.70 2.45
CA ARG A 27 -20.48 1.49 2.21
C ARG A 27 -19.61 0.50 1.43
N PHE A 28 -19.30 -0.64 2.05
CA PHE A 28 -18.64 -1.75 1.40
C PHE A 28 -19.68 -2.80 1.02
N LYS A 29 -19.78 -3.12 -0.27
CA LYS A 29 -20.57 -4.27 -0.70
C LYS A 29 -19.61 -5.40 -1.03
N ARG A 30 -19.65 -6.45 -0.23
CA ARG A 30 -18.98 -7.71 -0.55
C ARG A 30 -19.57 -8.25 -1.85
N ILE A 31 -18.70 -8.54 -2.82
CA ILE A 31 -19.09 -9.22 -4.06
C ILE A 31 -18.90 -10.73 -3.87
N GLU A 32 -17.75 -11.11 -3.35
CA GLU A 32 -17.32 -12.50 -3.25
C GLU A 32 -16.51 -12.69 -1.97
N ALA A 33 -16.70 -13.84 -1.33
CA ALA A 33 -15.85 -14.31 -0.25
C ALA A 33 -15.58 -15.80 -0.43
N THR A 34 -14.31 -16.15 -0.37
CA THR A 34 -13.84 -17.52 -0.50
C THR A 34 -12.89 -17.82 0.66
N LEU A 35 -13.25 -18.81 1.46
CA LEU A 35 -12.38 -19.37 2.47
C LEU A 35 -11.57 -20.50 1.83
N ARG A 36 -10.25 -20.32 1.78
CA ARG A 36 -9.34 -21.35 1.25
C ARG A 36 -8.55 -21.98 2.38
N LEU A 37 -8.53 -23.30 2.42
CA LEU A 37 -7.70 -24.07 3.35
C LEU A 37 -6.40 -24.43 2.65
N TYR A 38 -5.33 -23.70 2.94
CA TYR A 38 -4.02 -23.89 2.31
C TYR A 38 -3.15 -24.85 3.13
N PRO A 39 -2.53 -25.88 2.51
CA PRO A 39 -1.73 -26.85 3.23
C PRO A 39 -0.30 -26.34 3.43
N TYR A 40 0.14 -26.30 4.69
CA TYR A 40 1.49 -25.92 5.09
C TYR A 40 2.14 -27.02 5.91
N LEU A 41 3.42 -27.30 5.68
CA LEU A 41 4.22 -28.19 6.52
C LEU A 41 5.07 -27.35 7.45
N VAL A 42 4.81 -27.45 8.75
CA VAL A 42 5.61 -26.84 9.81
C VAL A 42 6.56 -27.89 10.36
N VAL A 43 7.87 -27.61 10.27
CA VAL A 43 8.94 -28.51 10.67
C VAL A 43 9.74 -27.85 11.79
N HIS A 44 9.64 -28.42 12.99
CA HIS A 44 10.49 -28.10 14.13
C HIS A 44 11.72 -28.99 14.07
N TYR A 45 12.90 -28.37 14.07
CA TYR A 45 14.17 -29.06 13.94
C TYR A 45 15.13 -28.68 15.06
N TYR A 46 16.07 -29.57 15.29
CA TYR A 46 17.23 -29.38 16.16
C TYR A 46 18.48 -29.87 15.45
N VAL A 47 19.55 -29.11 15.51
CA VAL A 47 20.86 -29.42 14.95
C VAL A 47 21.88 -29.34 16.06
N HIS A 48 22.72 -30.36 16.15
CA HIS A 48 23.94 -30.31 16.91
C HIS A 48 25.04 -31.03 16.11
N ASP A 49 26.10 -30.31 15.77
CA ASP A 49 27.26 -30.86 15.07
C ASP A 49 28.56 -30.29 15.66
N GLU A 50 29.58 -31.14 15.71
CA GLU A 50 30.87 -30.81 16.28
C GLU A 50 31.96 -31.06 15.24
N MET A 51 32.93 -30.16 15.19
CA MET A 51 34.17 -30.32 14.45
C MET A 51 35.26 -30.70 15.42
N ARG A 52 35.82 -31.90 15.27
CA ARG A 52 36.93 -32.38 16.11
C ARG A 52 38.17 -32.64 15.26
N LEU A 53 39.35 -32.39 15.83
CA LEU A 53 40.62 -32.67 15.18
C LEU A 53 40.80 -34.18 15.04
N GLN A 54 41.17 -34.64 13.84
CA GLN A 54 41.46 -36.05 13.61
C GLN A 54 42.73 -36.45 14.38
N GLY A 55 42.66 -37.55 15.13
CA GLY A 55 43.75 -38.07 15.96
C GLY A 55 43.57 -37.73 17.44
N THR A 56 43.52 -36.44 17.81
CA THR A 56 43.43 -36.02 19.22
C THR A 56 41.99 -36.00 19.76
N GLY A 57 40.99 -35.87 18.87
CA GLY A 57 39.59 -35.71 19.28
C GLY A 57 39.27 -34.34 19.90
N GLU A 58 40.23 -33.41 19.88
CA GLU A 58 40.07 -32.03 20.38
C GLU A 58 38.92 -31.32 19.66
N LEU A 59 38.04 -30.67 20.42
CA LEU A 59 36.92 -29.92 19.88
C LEU A 59 37.42 -28.59 19.30
N LEU A 60 37.25 -28.43 17.99
CA LEU A 60 37.68 -27.24 17.26
C LEU A 60 36.57 -26.20 17.12
N ASP A 61 35.34 -26.66 16.91
CA ASP A 61 34.15 -25.81 16.76
C ASP A 61 32.89 -26.66 17.01
N SER A 62 31.78 -26.03 17.36
CA SER A 62 30.48 -26.70 17.47
C SER A 62 29.36 -25.75 17.07
N VAL A 63 28.29 -26.32 16.55
CA VAL A 63 27.09 -25.57 16.19
C VAL A 63 25.89 -26.27 16.79
N THR A 64 25.07 -25.48 17.48
CA THR A 64 23.76 -25.90 17.97
C THR A 64 22.74 -24.91 17.44
N ASP A 65 21.70 -25.40 16.77
CA ASP A 65 20.63 -24.57 16.19
C ASP A 65 19.29 -25.28 16.38
N GLU A 66 18.26 -24.54 16.79
CA GLU A 66 16.90 -25.04 16.95
C GLU A 66 15.93 -24.03 16.34
N GLY A 67 14.89 -24.51 15.66
CA GLY A 67 13.87 -23.60 15.17
C GLY A 67 12.84 -24.24 14.27
N TYR A 68 12.12 -23.38 13.55
CA TYR A 68 11.02 -23.76 12.67
C TYR A 68 11.32 -23.39 11.22
N ILE A 69 11.00 -24.30 10.32
CA ILE A 69 10.92 -24.03 8.89
C ILE A 69 9.54 -24.43 8.38
N VAL A 70 8.98 -23.58 7.51
CA VAL A 70 7.61 -23.72 7.03
C VAL A 70 7.61 -23.74 5.51
N TYR A 71 6.94 -24.73 4.95
CA TYR A 71 6.75 -24.87 3.51
C TYR A 71 5.27 -24.80 3.14
N ASP A 72 4.99 -24.11 2.04
CA ASP A 72 3.73 -24.24 1.32
C ASP A 72 3.74 -25.60 0.57
N CYS A 73 2.81 -26.50 0.91
CA CYS A 73 2.76 -27.84 0.31
C CYS A 73 2.15 -27.87 -1.09
N TYR A 74 1.57 -26.77 -1.55
CA TYR A 74 1.06 -26.62 -2.91
C TYR A 74 2.16 -26.12 -3.86
N THR A 75 2.96 -25.13 -3.44
CA THR A 75 4.04 -24.57 -4.29
C THR A 75 5.42 -25.16 -4.01
N GLY A 76 5.61 -25.79 -2.85
CA GLY A 76 6.91 -26.29 -2.38
C GLY A 76 7.88 -25.21 -1.93
N ARG A 77 7.45 -23.95 -1.92
CA ARG A 77 8.29 -22.82 -1.54
C ARG A 77 8.30 -22.65 -0.03
N ARG A 78 9.46 -22.23 0.49
CA ARG A 78 9.58 -21.83 1.88
C ARG A 78 8.76 -20.56 2.11
N VAL A 79 8.00 -20.51 3.20
CA VAL A 79 7.18 -19.35 3.55
C VAL A 79 8.07 -18.19 4.01
N GLY A 80 8.15 -17.17 3.16
CA GLY A 80 8.90 -15.94 3.43
C GLY A 80 8.16 -14.95 4.32
N ASP A 81 6.81 -14.91 4.25
CA ASP A 81 5.99 -13.99 5.03
C ASP A 81 6.12 -14.28 6.55
N LYS A 82 6.50 -13.25 7.32
CA LYS A 82 6.74 -13.36 8.76
C LYS A 82 5.43 -13.63 9.52
N ARG A 83 4.35 -12.94 9.17
CA ARG A 83 3.03 -13.04 9.85
C ARG A 83 2.47 -14.45 9.68
N LEU A 84 2.55 -14.97 8.45
CA LEU A 84 2.12 -16.32 8.13
C LEU A 84 2.95 -17.38 8.88
N ARG A 85 4.27 -17.18 8.96
CA ARG A 85 5.18 -18.10 9.66
C ARG A 85 4.92 -18.12 11.16
N GLU A 86 4.68 -16.96 11.78
CA GLU A 86 4.37 -16.84 13.20
C GLU A 86 3.03 -17.53 13.52
N ALA A 87 1.99 -17.25 12.73
CA ALA A 87 0.69 -17.91 12.90
C ALA A 87 0.82 -19.45 12.81
N LEU A 88 1.49 -19.96 11.79
CA LEU A 88 1.69 -21.42 11.61
C LEU A 88 2.53 -22.05 12.71
N SER A 89 3.54 -21.33 13.23
CA SER A 89 4.37 -21.83 14.32
C SER A 89 3.55 -21.95 15.61
N ASN A 90 2.74 -20.95 15.94
CA ASN A 90 1.85 -20.97 17.10
C ASN A 90 0.83 -22.12 17.00
N LEU A 91 0.19 -22.26 15.83
CA LEU A 91 -0.79 -23.34 15.58
C LEU A 91 -0.17 -24.74 15.66
N SER A 92 1.12 -24.88 15.36
CA SER A 92 1.82 -26.17 15.48
C SER A 92 1.99 -26.63 16.94
N LEU A 93 1.93 -25.70 17.89
CA LEU A 93 2.02 -25.95 19.33
C LEU A 93 0.65 -26.31 19.93
N GLU A 94 -0.44 -25.82 19.34
CA GLU A 94 -1.80 -26.02 19.84
C GLU A 94 -2.42 -27.35 19.37
N ALA A 95 -3.43 -27.82 20.13
CA ALA A 95 -4.26 -28.96 19.73
C ALA A 95 -5.32 -28.46 18.74
N VAL A 96 -5.06 -28.70 17.45
CA VAL A 96 -5.97 -28.36 16.36
C VAL A 96 -7.11 -29.38 16.32
N ARG A 97 -8.37 -28.93 16.19
CA ARG A 97 -9.57 -29.79 16.13
C ARG A 97 -10.11 -29.79 14.71
N GLU A 98 -10.52 -30.94 14.18
CA GLU A 98 -11.15 -31.02 12.85
C GLU A 98 -12.54 -30.38 12.81
N PHE A 99 -12.87 -29.65 11.73
CA PHE A 99 -14.18 -29.05 11.53
C PHE A 99 -14.66 -29.20 10.08
N THR A 100 -15.97 -29.32 9.92
CA THR A 100 -16.68 -29.22 8.66
C THR A 100 -17.39 -27.87 8.58
N PHE A 101 -17.30 -27.21 7.42
CA PHE A 101 -17.94 -25.91 7.19
C PHE A 101 -19.00 -26.06 6.11
N ASP A 102 -20.23 -25.69 6.43
CA ASP A 102 -21.29 -25.47 5.46
C ASP A 102 -21.84 -24.06 5.68
N CYS A 103 -21.75 -23.22 4.64
CA CYS A 103 -22.33 -21.89 4.67
C CYS A 103 -22.75 -21.49 3.26
N LYS A 104 -24.00 -21.04 3.12
CA LYS A 104 -24.58 -20.64 1.83
C LYS A 104 -24.05 -19.29 1.31
N SER A 105 -23.37 -18.50 2.14
CA SER A 105 -23.03 -17.11 1.87
C SER A 105 -21.60 -16.88 1.33
N TYR A 106 -20.75 -17.92 1.36
CA TYR A 106 -19.37 -17.90 0.90
C TYR A 106 -18.94 -19.29 0.43
N ARG A 107 -17.88 -19.35 -0.38
CA ARG A 107 -17.34 -20.61 -0.88
C ARG A 107 -16.23 -21.12 0.03
N VAL A 108 -16.20 -22.43 0.29
CA VAL A 108 -15.08 -23.08 0.97
C VAL A 108 -14.33 -23.96 -0.03
N GLU A 109 -13.02 -23.76 -0.15
CA GLU A 109 -12.16 -24.53 -1.06
C GLU A 109 -10.99 -25.11 -0.25
N ALA A 110 -10.89 -26.45 -0.19
CA ALA A 110 -9.72 -27.11 0.36
C ALA A 110 -8.67 -27.31 -0.74
N VAL A 111 -7.47 -26.78 -0.55
CA VAL A 111 -6.36 -26.96 -1.48
C VAL A 111 -5.59 -28.21 -1.07
N GLU A 112 -5.50 -29.18 -1.96
CA GLU A 112 -4.74 -30.40 -1.68
C GLU A 112 -3.23 -30.19 -1.88
N PRO A 113 -2.38 -30.79 -1.02
CA PRO A 113 -0.94 -30.77 -1.20
C PRO A 113 -0.54 -31.31 -2.57
N ARG A 114 0.30 -30.57 -3.30
CA ARG A 114 0.90 -31.07 -4.55
C ARG A 114 2.21 -31.79 -4.30
N ILE A 115 2.86 -31.52 -3.18
CA ILE A 115 4.17 -32.07 -2.83
C ILE A 115 4.02 -32.86 -1.53
N SER A 116 4.58 -34.07 -1.52
CA SER A 116 4.49 -34.95 -0.38
C SER A 116 5.31 -34.46 0.81
N LYS A 117 4.86 -34.83 2.02
CA LYS A 117 5.56 -34.55 3.28
C LYS A 117 7.02 -35.00 3.25
N SER A 118 7.29 -36.19 2.72
CA SER A 118 8.65 -36.77 2.66
C SER A 118 9.61 -35.89 1.84
N VAL A 119 9.18 -35.43 0.66
CA VAL A 119 9.99 -34.56 -0.21
C VAL A 119 10.33 -33.24 0.48
N LEU A 120 9.35 -32.63 1.17
CA LEU A 120 9.57 -31.39 1.90
C LEU A 120 10.47 -31.57 3.13
N LEU A 121 10.41 -32.71 3.82
CA LEU A 121 11.30 -33.00 4.94
C LEU A 121 12.75 -33.18 4.49
N GLN A 122 12.99 -33.83 3.36
CA GLN A 122 14.34 -33.94 2.78
C GLN A 122 14.87 -32.56 2.37
N LYS A 123 14.02 -31.76 1.73
CA LYS A 123 14.33 -30.37 1.40
C LYS A 123 14.67 -29.54 2.65
N ALA A 124 13.90 -29.69 3.73
CA ALA A 124 14.14 -29.01 5.00
C ALA A 124 15.54 -29.33 5.55
N LYS A 125 15.89 -30.61 5.63
CA LYS A 125 17.21 -31.06 6.12
C LYS A 125 18.34 -30.45 5.29
N LEU A 126 18.22 -30.47 3.96
CA LEU A 126 19.20 -29.89 3.06
C LEU A 126 19.34 -28.37 3.24
N GLU A 127 18.23 -27.63 3.31
CA GLU A 127 18.26 -26.17 3.49
C GLU A 127 18.85 -25.76 4.86
N ILE A 128 18.48 -26.45 5.93
CA ILE A 128 19.00 -26.20 7.28
C ILE A 128 20.51 -26.48 7.34
N ALA A 129 20.92 -27.65 6.84
CA ALA A 129 22.32 -28.07 6.80
C ALA A 129 23.20 -27.10 6.00
N ASN A 130 22.70 -26.65 4.84
CA ASN A 130 23.45 -25.72 3.98
C ASN A 130 23.63 -24.32 4.57
N ARG A 131 22.76 -23.89 5.50
CA ARG A 131 22.87 -22.60 6.16
C ARG A 131 23.93 -22.58 7.26
N LEU A 132 24.21 -23.73 7.87
CA LEU A 132 25.10 -23.85 9.02
C LEU A 132 26.50 -24.31 8.59
N THR A 133 27.53 -23.60 9.05
CA THR A 133 28.92 -23.92 8.72
C THR A 133 29.76 -23.85 10.00
N LEU A 134 30.56 -24.90 10.21
CA LEU A 134 31.59 -24.96 11.24
C LEU A 134 32.90 -24.43 10.67
N LYS A 135 33.60 -23.57 11.39
CA LYS A 135 34.87 -22.96 10.97
C LYS A 135 35.84 -22.91 12.15
N ALA A 136 37.02 -23.49 11.96
CA ALA A 136 38.06 -23.48 12.98
C ALA A 136 39.44 -23.19 12.40
N LYS A 137 40.33 -22.68 13.25
CA LYS A 137 41.77 -22.54 12.97
C LYS A 137 42.52 -23.28 14.06
N HIS A 138 43.47 -24.12 13.69
CA HIS A 138 44.28 -24.89 14.63
C HIS A 138 45.76 -24.71 14.30
N LYS A 139 46.56 -24.36 15.30
CA LYS A 139 48.01 -24.21 15.16
C LYS A 139 48.68 -25.55 15.40
N LEU A 140 49.42 -26.04 14.41
CA LEU A 140 50.19 -27.28 14.51
C LEU A 140 51.42 -27.07 15.40
N SER A 141 51.99 -28.16 15.90
CA SER A 141 53.27 -28.15 16.63
C SER A 141 54.42 -27.55 15.81
N THR A 142 54.31 -27.58 14.47
CA THR A 142 55.24 -26.94 13.52
C THR A 142 55.10 -25.42 13.45
N GLY A 143 54.10 -24.82 14.10
CA GLY A 143 53.80 -23.39 14.04
C GLY A 143 52.85 -22.98 12.91
N GLU A 144 52.59 -23.86 11.94
CA GLU A 144 51.65 -23.63 10.83
C GLU A 144 50.19 -23.57 11.34
N VAL A 145 49.39 -22.67 10.79
CA VAL A 145 47.95 -22.56 11.12
C VAL A 145 47.13 -23.20 10.03
N LYS A 146 46.45 -24.30 10.36
CA LYS A 146 45.53 -24.99 9.46
C LYS A 146 44.10 -24.50 9.69
N THR A 147 43.42 -24.11 8.61
CA THR A 147 42.01 -23.69 8.65
C THR A 147 41.11 -24.83 8.21
N TYR A 148 40.06 -25.08 8.99
CA TYR A 148 39.04 -26.09 8.73
C TYR A 148 37.71 -25.39 8.51
N SER A 149 36.97 -25.80 7.48
CA SER A 149 35.62 -25.29 7.21
C SER A 149 34.77 -26.40 6.63
N ARG A 150 33.60 -26.66 7.21
CA ARG A 150 32.68 -27.69 6.75
C ARG A 150 31.24 -27.25 6.99
N ARG A 151 30.36 -27.46 6.01
CA ARG A 151 28.92 -27.34 6.22
C ARG A 151 28.43 -28.47 7.12
N VAL A 152 27.39 -28.19 7.90
CA VAL A 152 26.68 -29.24 8.64
C VAL A 152 26.15 -30.26 7.63
N ARG A 153 26.21 -31.55 7.96
CA ARG A 153 25.67 -32.59 7.10
C ARG A 153 24.16 -32.77 7.34
N PRO A 154 23.34 -33.09 6.32
CA PRO A 154 21.89 -33.26 6.49
C PRO A 154 21.49 -34.29 7.55
N GLU A 155 22.32 -35.31 7.80
CA GLU A 155 22.04 -36.36 8.80
C GLU A 155 22.12 -35.83 10.24
N LYS A 156 22.81 -34.70 10.46
CA LYS A 156 22.89 -34.01 11.75
C LYS A 156 21.65 -33.17 12.05
N VAL A 157 20.78 -32.94 11.06
CA VAL A 157 19.52 -32.23 11.24
C VAL A 157 18.45 -33.20 11.72
N ARG A 158 18.12 -33.11 13.01
CA ARG A 158 17.05 -33.90 13.62
C ARG A 158 15.72 -33.16 13.47
N ILE A 159 14.71 -33.86 12.96
CA ILE A 159 13.35 -33.35 12.93
C ILE A 159 12.70 -33.72 14.26
N VAL A 160 12.42 -32.72 15.09
CA VAL A 160 11.77 -32.90 16.39
C VAL A 160 10.28 -33.16 16.18
N ARG A 161 9.64 -32.37 15.29
CA ARG A 161 8.22 -32.50 14.96
C ARG A 161 7.96 -32.01 13.54
N ALA A 162 7.01 -32.63 12.85
CA ALA A 162 6.55 -32.19 11.53
C ALA A 162 5.04 -32.34 11.37
N ARG A 163 4.32 -31.21 11.34
CA ARG A 163 2.84 -31.16 11.23
C ARG A 163 2.40 -30.56 9.91
N LEU A 164 1.46 -31.23 9.25
CA LEU A 164 0.72 -30.66 8.14
C LEU A 164 -0.44 -29.87 8.73
N ILE A 165 -0.58 -28.60 8.36
CA ILE A 165 -1.63 -27.71 8.86
C ILE A 165 -2.38 -27.18 7.65
N LYS A 166 -3.71 -27.37 7.61
CA LYS A 166 -4.56 -26.68 6.63
C LYS A 166 -5.00 -25.34 7.22
N LEU A 167 -4.30 -24.28 6.83
CA LEU A 167 -4.54 -22.93 7.36
C LEU A 167 -5.70 -22.24 6.63
N PRO A 168 -6.74 -21.78 7.34
CA PRO A 168 -7.82 -21.01 6.74
C PRO A 168 -7.34 -19.60 6.36
N ILE A 169 -7.52 -19.26 5.08
CA ILE A 169 -7.23 -17.92 4.55
C ILE A 169 -8.47 -17.41 3.82
N TRP A 170 -8.99 -16.27 4.28
CA TRP A 170 -10.05 -15.56 3.59
C TRP A 170 -9.50 -14.77 2.43
N ARG A 171 -10.17 -14.88 1.29
CA ARG A 171 -10.05 -13.95 0.17
C ARG A 171 -11.41 -13.30 -0.04
N VAL A 172 -11.47 -11.99 0.13
CA VAL A 172 -12.73 -11.24 0.03
C VAL A 172 -12.56 -10.10 -0.97
N THR A 173 -13.51 -10.01 -1.89
CA THR A 173 -13.58 -8.96 -2.89
C THR A 173 -14.69 -7.99 -2.51
N TYR A 174 -14.33 -6.71 -2.36
CA TYR A 174 -15.24 -5.64 -2.03
C TYR A 174 -15.45 -4.73 -3.22
N TRP A 175 -16.70 -4.43 -3.53
CA TRP A 175 -17.06 -3.26 -4.31
C TRP A 175 -17.20 -2.06 -3.37
N THR A 176 -16.57 -0.96 -3.77
CA THR A 176 -16.68 0.31 -3.04
C THR A 176 -17.65 1.24 -3.75
N ARG A 177 -17.27 1.71 -4.93
CA ARG A 177 -18.09 2.57 -5.78
C ARG A 177 -17.56 2.58 -7.20
N GLY A 178 -18.42 2.96 -8.15
CA GLY A 178 -18.03 3.06 -9.55
C GLY A 178 -17.42 1.75 -10.07
N SER A 179 -16.25 1.84 -10.68
CA SER A 179 -15.54 0.72 -11.31
C SER A 179 -14.49 0.05 -10.40
N PHE A 180 -14.29 0.51 -9.16
CA PHE A 180 -13.22 0.00 -8.31
C PHE A 180 -13.68 -1.13 -7.38
N THR A 181 -12.99 -2.25 -7.49
CA THR A 181 -13.05 -3.38 -6.57
C THR A 181 -11.71 -3.56 -5.86
N TYR A 182 -11.75 -4.05 -4.63
CA TYR A 182 -10.57 -4.28 -3.80
C TYR A 182 -10.57 -5.70 -3.26
N GLU A 183 -9.43 -6.37 -3.33
CA GLU A 183 -9.21 -7.66 -2.69
C GLU A 183 -8.54 -7.45 -1.33
N ARG A 184 -9.06 -8.13 -0.30
CA ARG A 184 -8.39 -8.28 0.99
C ARG A 184 -8.20 -9.77 1.27
N ILE A 185 -7.01 -10.11 1.72
CA ILE A 185 -6.63 -11.45 2.13
C ILE A 185 -6.22 -11.40 3.59
N TYR A 186 -6.82 -12.24 4.42
CA TYR A 186 -6.53 -12.31 5.84
C TYR A 186 -6.63 -13.73 6.37
N LEU A 187 -5.93 -13.99 7.47
CA LEU A 187 -6.00 -15.28 8.16
C LEU A 187 -7.38 -15.46 8.76
N GLY A 188 -7.99 -16.63 8.53
CA GLY A 188 -9.26 -16.98 9.17
C GLY A 188 -9.11 -17.20 10.67
N THR A 189 -7.90 -17.48 11.16
CA THR A 189 -7.64 -17.82 12.56
C THR A 189 -7.77 -16.63 13.51
N ASP A 190 -7.26 -15.46 13.13
CA ASP A 190 -7.17 -14.27 14.00
C ASP A 190 -7.52 -12.96 13.26
N GLY A 191 -7.85 -13.03 11.96
CA GLY A 191 -8.14 -11.84 11.15
C GLY A 191 -6.90 -11.08 10.68
N THR A 192 -5.69 -11.60 10.91
CA THR A 192 -4.45 -10.94 10.50
C THR A 192 -4.44 -10.71 8.99
N VAL A 193 -4.34 -9.43 8.58
CA VAL A 193 -4.34 -9.03 7.17
C VAL A 193 -3.00 -9.39 6.51
N LEU A 194 -3.06 -10.26 5.50
CA LEU A 194 -1.94 -10.65 4.66
C LEU A 194 -1.77 -9.71 3.45
N LYS A 195 -2.90 -9.29 2.86
CA LYS A 195 -2.93 -8.38 1.70
C LYS A 195 -4.17 -7.49 1.78
N ASP A 196 -4.02 -6.23 1.40
CA ASP A 196 -5.14 -5.30 1.26
C ASP A 196 -4.85 -4.31 0.12
N ASP A 197 -5.52 -4.49 -1.01
CA ASP A 197 -5.29 -3.67 -2.22
C ASP A 197 -5.70 -2.20 -2.02
N MET A 198 -6.49 -1.91 -0.98
CA MET A 198 -6.95 -0.57 -0.65
C MET A 198 -6.02 0.15 0.33
N GLU A 199 -5.03 -0.54 0.91
CA GLU A 199 -4.16 0.00 1.96
C GLU A 199 -3.35 1.22 1.50
N LYS A 200 -2.94 1.25 0.23
CA LYS A 200 -2.08 2.30 -0.32
C LYS A 200 -2.79 3.16 -1.36
N CYS A 201 -2.46 4.44 -1.33
CA CYS A 201 -2.99 5.43 -2.26
C CYS A 201 -2.56 5.12 -3.71
N LEU A 202 -3.53 5.14 -4.62
CA LEU A 202 -3.30 4.87 -6.05
C LEU A 202 -2.59 6.02 -6.78
N PHE A 203 -2.57 7.22 -6.21
CA PHE A 203 -2.05 8.44 -6.86
C PHE A 203 -0.61 8.80 -6.45
N CYS A 204 -0.09 8.22 -5.36
CA CYS A 204 1.29 8.49 -4.90
C CYS A 204 2.38 7.99 -5.86
N LYS A 205 2.05 7.09 -6.79
CA LYS A 205 2.97 6.59 -7.81
C LYS A 205 2.88 7.38 -9.13
N SER A 206 1.78 8.11 -9.34
CA SER A 206 1.46 8.79 -10.61
C SER A 206 1.85 10.26 -10.62
N SER A 207 2.19 10.86 -9.48
CA SER A 207 2.64 12.25 -9.36
C SER A 207 4.13 12.41 -9.69
N ALA A 208 4.59 11.83 -10.81
CA ALA A 208 5.95 12.00 -11.34
C ALA A 208 6.04 13.13 -12.39
N SER A 209 5.05 14.02 -12.44
CA SER A 209 5.01 15.12 -13.42
C SER A 209 5.15 16.49 -12.76
N SER A 210 6.18 17.20 -13.23
CA SER A 210 6.52 18.64 -13.12
C SER A 210 7.15 19.20 -11.82
N PHE A 211 8.49 19.07 -11.73
CA PHE A 211 9.53 19.96 -11.14
C PHE A 211 9.48 20.33 -9.62
N PRO A 212 10.62 20.47 -8.90
CA PRO A 212 12.04 20.50 -9.31
C PRO A 212 12.85 19.22 -8.94
N PRO A 213 14.13 19.08 -9.38
CA PRO A 213 14.81 17.80 -9.60
C PRO A 213 15.55 17.24 -8.37
N PHE A 214 14.96 17.37 -7.18
CA PHE A 214 15.56 16.86 -5.93
C PHE A 214 14.47 16.33 -4.99
N SER A 215 13.78 15.24 -5.35
CA SER A 215 13.01 14.49 -4.36
C SER A 215 12.81 13.04 -4.77
N LEU A 216 13.58 12.18 -4.10
CA LEU A 216 13.15 10.91 -3.50
C LEU A 216 11.83 10.35 -4.05
N ILE A 217 11.90 9.20 -4.74
CA ILE A 217 10.77 8.33 -5.09
C ILE A 217 9.76 8.35 -3.95
N SER A 218 8.62 9.03 -4.16
CA SER A 218 7.61 9.22 -3.12
C SER A 218 7.01 7.86 -2.77
N LYS A 219 7.38 7.32 -1.60
CA LYS A 219 6.83 6.06 -1.09
C LYS A 219 5.28 6.14 -1.08
N PRO A 220 4.58 5.07 -1.48
CA PRO A 220 3.12 5.07 -1.49
C PRO A 220 2.59 5.32 -0.07
N LYS A 221 1.81 6.39 0.09
CA LYS A 221 1.22 6.76 1.38
C LYS A 221 0.00 5.89 1.68
N GLN A 222 -0.29 5.73 2.97
CA GLN A 222 -1.49 5.04 3.45
C GLN A 222 -2.76 5.72 2.93
N THR A 223 -3.74 4.94 2.51
CA THR A 223 -5.08 5.42 2.15
C THR A 223 -5.80 5.95 3.39
N ASN A 224 -6.56 7.03 3.23
CA ASN A 224 -7.42 7.56 4.29
C ASN A 224 -8.86 7.77 3.84
N TYR A 225 -9.07 7.96 2.54
CA TYR A 225 -10.37 8.22 1.96
C TYR A 225 -10.55 7.39 0.68
N LEU A 226 -11.80 7.23 0.27
CA LEU A 226 -12.18 6.74 -1.03
C LEU A 226 -12.83 7.88 -1.80
N CYS A 227 -12.54 7.98 -3.09
CA CYS A 227 -13.18 8.93 -3.98
C CYS A 227 -14.68 8.63 -4.05
N GLU A 228 -15.53 9.60 -3.74
CA GLU A 228 -16.98 9.42 -3.77
C GLU A 228 -17.52 9.13 -5.20
N ALA A 229 -16.83 9.62 -6.23
CA ALA A 229 -17.25 9.43 -7.63
C ALA A 229 -16.90 8.02 -8.16
N CYS A 230 -15.69 7.53 -7.86
CA CYS A 230 -15.18 6.30 -8.48
C CYS A 230 -14.72 5.23 -7.51
N GLY A 231 -14.69 5.45 -6.20
CA GLY A 231 -14.22 4.46 -5.22
C GLY A 231 -12.70 4.37 -5.06
N ALA A 232 -11.91 5.12 -5.83
CA ALA A 232 -10.45 5.04 -5.77
C ALA A 232 -9.87 5.40 -4.39
N ALA A 233 -8.94 4.55 -3.91
CA ALA A 233 -8.18 4.71 -2.67
C ALA A 233 -7.19 5.87 -2.75
N ILE A 234 -7.37 6.86 -1.88
CA ILE A 234 -6.60 8.11 -1.85
C ILE A 234 -6.07 8.42 -0.44
N CYS A 235 -4.82 8.89 -0.34
CA CYS A 235 -4.26 9.45 0.89
C CYS A 235 -4.76 10.87 1.11
N ARG A 236 -4.48 11.45 2.28
CA ARG A 236 -4.85 12.84 2.62
C ARG A 236 -4.39 13.87 1.58
N ASP A 237 -3.19 13.74 1.04
CA ASP A 237 -2.63 14.76 0.14
C ASP A 237 -3.30 14.76 -1.23
N HIS A 238 -3.73 13.59 -1.69
CA HIS A 238 -4.43 13.45 -2.97
C HIS A 238 -5.95 13.59 -2.82
N ALA A 239 -6.46 13.65 -1.58
CA ALA A 239 -7.87 13.81 -1.32
C ALA A 239 -8.27 15.29 -1.39
N ILE A 240 -9.22 15.59 -2.26
CA ILE A 240 -9.81 16.92 -2.39
C ILE A 240 -11.21 16.84 -1.77
N ARG A 241 -11.39 17.55 -0.67
CA ARG A 241 -12.70 17.71 -0.03
C ARG A 241 -13.49 18.76 -0.80
N CYS A 242 -14.69 18.41 -1.25
CA CYS A 242 -15.61 19.36 -1.86
C CYS A 242 -16.17 20.27 -0.76
N SER A 243 -16.05 21.59 -0.92
CA SER A 243 -16.54 22.54 0.07
C SER A 243 -18.06 22.60 0.17
N VAL A 244 -18.77 22.25 -0.90
CA VAL A 244 -20.25 22.25 -0.94
C VAL A 244 -20.83 21.01 -0.28
N CYS A 245 -20.38 19.80 -0.66
CA CYS A 245 -20.98 18.55 -0.13
C CYS A 245 -20.16 17.87 0.98
N GLY A 246 -18.98 18.39 1.31
CA GLY A 246 -18.10 17.86 2.35
C GLY A 246 -17.42 16.53 2.05
N LYS A 247 -17.72 15.88 0.93
CA LYS A 247 -17.18 14.56 0.54
C LYS A 247 -15.80 14.66 -0.12
N TYR A 248 -15.08 13.53 -0.16
CA TYR A 248 -13.72 13.45 -0.69
C TYR A 248 -13.67 12.86 -2.10
N PHE A 249 -12.84 13.46 -2.95
CA PHE A 249 -12.68 13.09 -4.34
C PHE A 249 -11.20 12.98 -4.68
N CYS A 250 -10.86 12.09 -5.63
CA CYS A 250 -9.51 12.02 -6.17
C CYS A 250 -9.25 13.16 -7.16
N PRO A 251 -7.99 13.45 -7.52
CA PRO A 251 -7.66 14.58 -8.40
C PRO A 251 -8.34 14.56 -9.78
N LYS A 252 -8.71 13.38 -10.28
CA LYS A 252 -9.44 13.23 -11.55
C LYS A 252 -10.93 13.60 -11.47
N HIS A 253 -11.53 13.58 -10.28
CA HIS A 253 -12.96 13.79 -10.06
C HIS A 253 -13.24 15.08 -9.26
N SER A 254 -12.28 15.98 -9.23
CA SER A 254 -12.36 17.22 -8.50
C SER A 254 -11.57 18.31 -9.19
N ILE A 255 -11.91 19.55 -8.89
CA ILE A 255 -11.21 20.73 -9.34
C ILE A 255 -10.92 21.64 -8.14
N ARG A 256 -9.91 22.50 -8.27
CA ARG A 256 -9.58 23.49 -7.25
C ARG A 256 -9.70 24.89 -7.85
N CYS A 257 -10.14 25.84 -7.03
CA CYS A 257 -10.03 27.24 -7.39
C CYS A 257 -8.54 27.63 -7.47
N ILE A 258 -8.15 28.32 -8.54
CA ILE A 258 -6.74 28.73 -8.74
C ILE A 258 -6.27 29.81 -7.74
N GLU A 259 -7.20 30.53 -7.09
CA GLU A 259 -6.88 31.63 -6.16
C GLU A 259 -6.88 31.16 -4.71
N CYS A 260 -8.01 30.67 -4.17
CA CYS A 260 -8.07 30.22 -2.77
C CYS A 260 -7.67 28.75 -2.56
N GLY A 261 -7.55 27.95 -3.62
CA GLY A 261 -7.25 26.52 -3.53
C GLY A 261 -8.39 25.64 -3.04
N GLU A 262 -9.58 26.21 -2.82
CA GLU A 262 -10.80 25.52 -2.39
C GLU A 262 -11.19 24.42 -3.38
N GLY A 263 -11.55 23.25 -2.86
CA GLY A 263 -11.82 22.05 -3.63
C GLY A 263 -13.30 21.88 -3.94
N PHE A 264 -13.61 21.43 -5.16
CA PHE A 264 -14.96 21.15 -5.63
C PHE A 264 -14.99 19.78 -6.32
N CYS A 265 -16.08 19.04 -6.16
CA CYS A 265 -16.32 17.89 -7.03
C CYS A 265 -16.82 18.38 -8.39
N ILE A 266 -16.77 17.52 -9.42
CA ILE A 266 -17.21 17.89 -10.78
C ILE A 266 -18.65 18.42 -10.81
N ASN A 267 -19.55 17.86 -9.99
CA ASN A 267 -20.96 18.28 -9.95
C ASN A 267 -21.18 19.65 -9.29
N HIS A 268 -20.24 20.08 -8.44
CA HIS A 268 -20.27 21.39 -7.79
C HIS A 268 -19.13 22.28 -8.32
N ALA A 269 -18.60 21.97 -9.50
CA ALA A 269 -17.52 22.73 -10.08
C ALA A 269 -18.02 24.15 -10.40
N PRO A 270 -17.31 25.21 -9.96
CA PRO A 270 -17.64 26.56 -10.34
C PRO A 270 -17.62 26.75 -11.86
N GLN A 271 -18.52 27.57 -12.38
CA GLN A 271 -18.65 27.81 -13.82
C GLN A 271 -17.68 28.89 -14.33
N TYR A 272 -17.03 29.63 -13.42
CA TYR A 272 -16.19 30.76 -13.78
C TYR A 272 -14.78 30.30 -14.14
N ILE A 273 -14.36 30.61 -15.37
CA ILE A 273 -13.01 30.32 -15.88
C ILE A 273 -12.32 31.65 -16.15
N CYS A 274 -11.13 31.85 -15.59
CA CYS A 274 -10.32 33.03 -15.87
C CYS A 274 -10.00 33.10 -17.35
N ARG A 275 -10.43 34.18 -18.03
CA ARG A 275 -10.17 34.38 -19.46
C ARG A 275 -8.69 34.39 -19.83
N VAL A 276 -7.82 34.80 -18.91
CA VAL A 276 -6.38 34.99 -19.16
C VAL A 276 -5.60 33.70 -18.92
N CYS A 277 -5.76 33.07 -17.76
CA CYS A 277 -4.98 31.88 -17.39
C CYS A 277 -5.71 30.54 -17.58
N GLY A 278 -7.01 30.56 -17.91
CA GLY A 278 -7.83 29.36 -18.05
C GLY A 278 -8.15 28.63 -16.73
N GLY A 279 -7.75 29.18 -15.59
CA GLY A 279 -7.97 28.58 -14.27
C GLY A 279 -9.42 28.72 -13.80
N VAL A 280 -9.92 27.72 -13.07
CA VAL A 280 -11.28 27.76 -12.49
C VAL A 280 -11.31 28.62 -11.23
N LEU A 281 -12.39 29.40 -11.08
CA LEU A 281 -12.59 30.38 -10.02
C LEU A 281 -13.87 30.08 -9.25
N CYS A 282 -13.79 30.10 -7.92
CA CYS A 282 -14.99 30.00 -7.09
C CYS A 282 -15.81 31.31 -7.19
N GLN A 283 -17.04 31.28 -6.70
CA GLN A 283 -17.95 32.43 -6.74
C GLN A 283 -17.40 33.66 -5.98
N ASN A 284 -16.49 33.46 -5.03
CA ASN A 284 -15.90 34.53 -4.23
C ASN A 284 -14.62 35.13 -4.85
N ASP A 285 -13.99 34.43 -5.80
CA ASP A 285 -12.66 34.76 -6.31
C ASP A 285 -12.65 35.25 -7.76
N TYR A 286 -13.81 35.36 -8.43
CA TYR A 286 -13.87 35.92 -9.77
C TYR A 286 -14.25 37.41 -9.75
N ARG A 287 -13.74 38.12 -10.74
CA ARG A 287 -14.19 39.47 -11.11
C ARG A 287 -14.66 39.44 -12.55
N ILE A 288 -15.46 40.42 -12.96
CA ILE A 288 -15.90 40.57 -14.35
C ILE A 288 -15.10 41.68 -15.02
N CYS A 289 -14.51 41.38 -16.18
CA CYS A 289 -13.86 42.38 -17.01
C CYS A 289 -14.93 43.29 -17.65
N ALA A 290 -14.84 44.60 -17.40
CA ALA A 290 -15.78 45.58 -17.93
C ALA A 290 -15.76 45.73 -19.46
N VAL A 291 -14.72 45.23 -20.14
CA VAL A 291 -14.56 45.32 -21.59
C VAL A 291 -15.16 44.09 -22.30
N CYS A 292 -14.83 42.87 -21.84
CA CYS A 292 -15.29 41.65 -22.51
C CYS A 292 -16.39 40.87 -21.76
N GLY A 293 -16.78 41.30 -20.56
CA GLY A 293 -17.79 40.65 -19.74
C GLY A 293 -17.39 39.28 -19.16
N GLN A 294 -16.16 38.82 -19.42
CA GLN A 294 -15.70 37.51 -18.99
C GLN A 294 -15.14 37.53 -17.56
N ALA A 295 -15.17 36.36 -16.91
CA ALA A 295 -14.58 36.15 -15.60
C ALA A 295 -13.04 36.23 -15.65
N VAL A 296 -12.45 36.87 -14.64
CA VAL A 296 -11.01 37.06 -14.49
C VAL A 296 -10.62 36.82 -13.04
N CYS A 297 -9.45 36.24 -12.82
CA CYS A 297 -8.93 36.10 -11.46
C CYS A 297 -8.32 37.42 -10.98
N PRO A 298 -8.18 37.65 -9.65
CA PRO A 298 -7.62 38.88 -9.11
C PRO A 298 -6.21 39.12 -9.62
N ARG A 299 -5.40 38.05 -9.77
CA ARG A 299 -4.04 38.12 -10.29
C ARG A 299 -3.97 38.64 -11.73
N ASP A 300 -4.97 38.33 -12.56
CA ASP A 300 -5.03 38.71 -13.99
C ASP A 300 -5.98 39.86 -14.29
N SER A 301 -6.37 40.58 -13.25
CA SER A 301 -7.20 41.75 -13.30
C SER A 301 -6.48 42.99 -12.79
N VAL A 302 -6.83 44.15 -13.32
CA VAL A 302 -6.38 45.45 -12.84
C VAL A 302 -7.58 46.41 -12.79
N ALA A 303 -7.54 47.38 -11.88
CA ALA A 303 -8.55 48.44 -11.84
C ALA A 303 -8.14 49.59 -12.77
N CYS A 304 -9.11 50.17 -13.47
CA CYS A 304 -8.89 51.38 -14.25
C CYS A 304 -8.65 52.58 -13.33
N GLU A 305 -7.55 53.31 -13.53
CA GLU A 305 -7.19 54.48 -12.69
C GLU A 305 -8.23 55.61 -12.81
N ASN A 306 -8.91 55.76 -13.95
CA ASN A 306 -9.91 56.81 -14.16
C ASN A 306 -11.29 56.47 -13.56
N CYS A 307 -11.83 55.28 -13.85
CA CYS A 307 -13.22 54.93 -13.52
C CYS A 307 -13.38 53.79 -12.49
N GLY A 308 -12.28 53.21 -12.01
CA GLY A 308 -12.28 52.13 -11.02
C GLY A 308 -12.75 50.76 -11.52
N ARG A 309 -13.29 50.66 -12.75
CA ARG A 309 -13.78 49.39 -13.32
C ARG A 309 -12.64 48.38 -13.47
N ILE A 310 -12.96 47.11 -13.22
CA ILE A 310 -12.03 45.99 -13.37
C ILE A 310 -11.89 45.61 -14.84
N VAL A 311 -10.65 45.40 -15.30
CA VAL A 311 -10.34 44.89 -16.64
C VAL A 311 -9.30 43.78 -16.56
N CYS A 312 -9.38 42.81 -17.47
CA CYS A 312 -8.32 41.81 -17.60
C CYS A 312 -7.04 42.47 -18.14
N LYS A 313 -5.89 41.86 -17.84
CA LYS A 313 -4.59 42.31 -18.36
C LYS A 313 -4.53 42.40 -19.89
N ASP A 314 -5.30 41.58 -20.61
CA ASP A 314 -5.33 41.61 -22.09
C ASP A 314 -6.03 42.85 -22.65
N HIS A 315 -7.05 43.36 -21.96
CA HIS A 315 -7.78 44.58 -22.36
C HIS A 315 -7.26 45.84 -21.64
N ALA A 316 -6.33 45.70 -20.70
CA ALA A 316 -5.82 46.81 -19.94
C ALA A 316 -4.80 47.63 -20.75
N ILE A 317 -5.15 48.88 -21.05
CA ILE A 317 -4.24 49.82 -21.71
C ILE A 317 -3.28 50.37 -20.67
N ARG A 318 -1.98 50.23 -20.91
CA ARG A 318 -0.94 50.72 -20.01
C ARG A 318 -0.74 52.24 -20.14
N GLY A 319 -0.52 52.89 -19.01
CA GLY A 319 -0.06 54.27 -18.91
C GLY A 319 0.93 54.46 -17.77
N ARG A 320 1.32 55.71 -17.53
CA ARG A 320 2.26 56.10 -16.47
C ARG A 320 1.68 57.26 -15.65
N LYS A 321 1.75 57.14 -14.33
CA LYS A 321 1.51 58.22 -13.37
C LYS A 321 2.87 58.70 -12.88
N HIS A 322 3.20 59.97 -13.14
CA HIS A 322 4.56 60.50 -12.96
C HIS A 322 5.62 59.67 -13.74
N LEU A 323 6.90 59.80 -13.38
CA LEU A 323 8.01 59.18 -14.11
C LEU A 323 8.13 57.65 -13.94
N PHE A 324 7.51 57.03 -12.92
CA PHE A 324 7.84 55.63 -12.54
C PHE A 324 6.65 54.69 -12.27
N LYS A 325 5.42 55.17 -11.99
CA LYS A 325 4.32 54.28 -11.60
C LYS A 325 3.50 53.83 -12.81
N LYS A 326 3.41 52.52 -13.05
CA LYS A 326 2.53 51.92 -14.06
C LYS A 326 1.08 52.01 -13.61
N ILE A 327 0.21 52.53 -14.47
CA ILE A 327 -1.25 52.58 -14.28
C ILE A 327 -1.95 51.94 -15.48
N TYR A 328 -3.21 51.58 -15.31
CA TYR A 328 -3.98 50.84 -16.30
C TYR A 328 -5.33 51.51 -16.57
N PHE A 329 -5.81 51.38 -17.80
CA PHE A 329 -7.07 51.97 -18.26
C PHE A 329 -7.92 50.93 -18.98
N CYS A 330 -9.24 51.07 -18.87
CA CYS A 330 -10.20 50.16 -19.52
C CYS A 330 -10.49 50.51 -20.98
N SER A 331 -10.19 51.73 -21.41
CA SER A 331 -10.40 52.19 -22.79
C SER A 331 -9.47 53.37 -23.07
N GLN A 332 -9.26 53.64 -24.36
CA GLN A 332 -8.45 54.77 -24.81
C GLN A 332 -9.07 56.10 -24.34
N ARG A 333 -10.40 56.21 -24.39
CA ARG A 333 -11.15 57.34 -23.84
C ARG A 333 -10.84 57.60 -22.35
N CYS A 334 -10.87 56.57 -21.50
CA CYS A 334 -10.56 56.76 -20.08
C CYS A 334 -9.09 57.14 -19.82
N LYS A 335 -8.18 56.76 -20.73
CA LYS A 335 -6.78 57.19 -20.66
C LYS A 335 -6.64 58.66 -20.99
N GLU A 336 -7.30 59.12 -22.06
CA GLU A 336 -7.30 60.52 -22.48
C GLU A 336 -7.95 61.43 -21.44
N GLU A 337 -9.13 61.06 -20.94
CA GLU A 337 -9.82 61.79 -19.86
C GLU A 337 -8.95 61.93 -18.61
N TYR A 338 -8.18 60.91 -18.25
CA TYR A 338 -7.28 60.96 -17.09
C TYR A 338 -6.12 61.94 -17.27
N TYR A 339 -5.51 62.01 -18.46
CA TYR A 339 -4.38 62.91 -18.73
C TYR A 339 -4.81 64.35 -19.05
N SER A 340 -6.09 64.56 -19.37
CA SER A 340 -6.67 65.89 -19.55
C SER A 340 -7.02 66.60 -18.23
N ARG A 341 -6.94 65.87 -17.10
CA ARG A 341 -7.06 66.37 -15.73
C ARG A 341 -5.68 66.52 -15.12
#